data_AF-A0AAV2QWE2-F1
#
_entry.id   AF-A0AAV2QWE2-F1
#
_cell.length_a   1.000
_cell.length_b   1.000
_cell.length_c   1.000
_cell.angle_alpha   90.00
_cell.angle_beta   90.00
_cell.angle_gamma   90.00
#
_symmetry.space_group_name_H-M   'P 1'
#
loop_
_entity.id
_entity.type
_entity.pdbx_description
1 polymer ?
#
loop_
_entity_poly.entity_id
_entity_poly.type
_entity_poly.pdbx_seq_one_letter_code
_entity_poly.pdbx_strand_id
1 'polypeptide(L)'
;VENEYGSLQACDFAYTSHLRDLITQNLGEKVVLFSTDSSGTRNLKCGKIPGVYATVDFGTGANMNEIFEAQKLFEPRGPLVNSEFYTGWLGHWGVPHTMVSSEDVATRLDAMLALNASVNMYMFHGGTSFGLTAGANKGRTYQACPTSYDYDAPLSEAGDPTEKYFVIRNVTKKYLPLPAGEVPPDTPKSAYGKVALASHWTIMQLNGVLQSTMQKWPLTFEELNMPNGIVVYETILNFTVRDPSVLSLNDVADRGYIFVDGEYAGVASREGEIFDIPVSVRSGQTISIIVESQGRISVGSGINDFK
;
A
#
# COMPACT_ATOMS: atom_id res chain seq x y z
N VAL A 1 -11.80 6.26 14.15
CA VAL A 1 -10.67 6.89 14.85
C VAL A 1 -9.70 5.76 14.93
N GLU A 2 -8.56 5.91 14.26
CA GLU A 2 -7.82 4.80 13.62
C GLU A 2 -8.59 4.11 12.47
N ASN A 3 -7.89 3.24 11.76
CA ASN A 3 -8.23 2.54 10.52
C ASN A 3 -7.98 1.04 10.70
N GLU A 4 -9.06 0.26 10.80
CA GLU A 4 -9.00 -1.20 11.01
C GLU A 4 -8.10 -1.62 12.17
N TYR A 5 -8.09 -0.86 13.27
CA TYR A 5 -7.22 -1.14 14.42
C TYR A 5 -7.46 -2.54 15.01
N GLY A 6 -8.67 -3.07 14.89
CA GLY A 6 -9.01 -4.42 15.30
C GLY A 6 -8.28 -5.51 14.53
N SER A 7 -7.68 -5.20 13.38
CA SER A 7 -6.80 -6.10 12.62
C SER A 7 -5.38 -6.20 13.21
N LEU A 8 -4.98 -5.22 14.04
CA LEU A 8 -3.67 -5.20 14.68
C LEU A 8 -3.67 -6.02 15.96
N GLN A 9 -2.58 -6.75 16.20
CA GLN A 9 -2.44 -7.64 17.36
C GLN A 9 -2.43 -6.90 18.70
N ALA A 10 -2.08 -5.60 18.70
CA ALA A 10 -1.86 -4.83 19.93
C ALA A 10 -3.12 -4.70 20.80
N CYS A 11 -4.29 -4.45 20.18
CA CYS A 11 -5.58 -4.30 20.89
C CYS A 11 -5.50 -3.32 22.10
N ASP A 12 -4.79 -2.21 21.95
CA ASP A 12 -4.58 -1.21 23.00
C ASP A 12 -5.71 -0.16 23.03
N PHE A 13 -6.62 -0.31 24.00
CA PHE A 13 -7.73 0.63 24.21
C PHE A 13 -7.30 1.97 24.83
N ALA A 14 -6.15 2.04 25.49
CA ALA A 14 -5.62 3.30 26.02
C ALA A 14 -5.14 4.17 24.86
N TYR A 15 -4.46 3.59 23.87
CA TYR A 15 -4.08 4.24 22.62
C TYR A 15 -5.30 4.80 21.87
N THR A 16 -6.30 3.96 21.59
CA THR A 16 -7.46 4.41 20.81
C THR A 16 -8.34 5.41 21.55
N SER A 17 -8.45 5.31 22.88
CA SER A 17 -9.11 6.32 23.71
C SER A 17 -8.34 7.64 23.73
N HIS A 18 -7.01 7.59 23.80
CA HIS A 18 -6.16 8.78 23.70
C HIS A 18 -6.37 9.51 22.38
N LEU A 19 -6.40 8.78 21.25
CA LEU A 19 -6.69 9.37 19.94
C LEU A 19 -8.08 10.01 19.87
N ARG A 20 -9.11 9.32 20.37
CA ARG A 20 -10.47 9.89 20.47
C ARG A 20 -10.43 11.21 21.24
N ASP A 21 -9.84 11.21 22.43
CA ASP A 21 -9.82 12.39 23.31
C ASP A 21 -9.05 13.55 22.67
N LEU A 22 -7.93 13.26 22.01
CA LEU A 22 -7.17 14.27 21.28
C LEU A 22 -8.00 14.88 20.14
N ILE A 23 -8.70 14.07 19.36
CA ILE A 23 -9.57 14.56 18.28
C ILE A 23 -10.73 15.39 18.86
N THR A 24 -11.39 14.90 19.91
CA THR A 24 -12.50 15.62 20.57
C THR A 24 -12.05 16.95 21.16
N GLN A 25 -10.87 17.03 21.77
CA GLN A 25 -10.32 18.28 22.31
C GLN A 25 -10.08 19.33 21.23
N ASN A 26 -9.61 18.91 20.04
CA ASN A 26 -9.26 19.82 18.95
C ASN A 26 -10.45 20.19 18.05
N LEU A 27 -11.40 19.27 17.83
CA LEU A 27 -12.52 19.46 16.91
C LEU A 27 -13.86 19.74 17.61
N GLY A 28 -13.93 19.52 18.92
CA GLY A 28 -15.12 19.69 19.74
C GLY A 28 -16.05 18.47 19.75
N GLU A 29 -16.97 18.46 20.72
CA GLU A 29 -17.86 17.31 21.01
C GLU A 29 -18.97 17.08 19.97
N LYS A 30 -19.19 18.03 19.05
CA LYS A 30 -20.27 17.93 18.05
C LYS A 30 -19.86 17.11 16.81
N VAL A 31 -18.58 16.84 16.62
CA VAL A 31 -18.10 16.06 15.47
C VAL A 31 -18.42 14.59 15.68
N VAL A 32 -19.03 13.95 14.67
CA VAL A 32 -19.29 12.52 14.68
C VAL A 32 -17.97 11.78 14.47
N LEU A 33 -17.50 11.09 15.50
CA LEU A 33 -16.36 10.19 15.40
C LEU A 33 -16.86 8.79 15.09
N PHE A 34 -16.23 8.13 14.11
CA PHE A 34 -16.50 6.73 13.78
C PHE A 34 -15.20 5.95 13.59
N SER A 35 -15.20 4.63 13.80
CA SER A 35 -14.11 3.68 13.46
C SER A 35 -14.57 2.69 12.40
N THR A 36 -13.63 2.05 11.70
CA THR A 36 -13.90 1.07 10.65
C THR A 36 -13.07 -0.17 10.90
N ASP A 37 -13.69 -1.34 10.83
CA ASP A 37 -13.03 -2.63 10.98
C ASP A 37 -13.69 -3.71 10.10
N SER A 38 -12.87 -4.50 9.40
CA SER A 38 -13.29 -5.69 8.64
C SER A 38 -13.61 -6.90 9.53
N SER A 39 -13.93 -8.04 8.91
CA SER A 39 -14.01 -9.36 9.56
C SER A 39 -15.02 -9.47 10.71
N GLY A 40 -16.02 -8.59 10.75
CA GLY A 40 -17.14 -8.61 11.69
C GLY A 40 -16.69 -8.65 13.15
N THR A 41 -17.30 -9.52 13.94
CA THR A 41 -17.09 -9.56 15.41
C THR A 41 -15.65 -9.85 15.82
N ARG A 42 -14.82 -10.42 14.94
CA ARG A 42 -13.42 -10.73 15.24
C ARG A 42 -12.61 -9.46 15.49
N ASN A 43 -12.63 -8.51 14.55
CA ASN A 43 -11.84 -7.28 14.65
C ASN A 43 -12.57 -6.22 15.47
N LEU A 44 -13.91 -6.15 15.39
CA LEU A 44 -14.71 -5.18 16.17
C LEU A 44 -14.47 -5.28 17.69
N LYS A 45 -14.09 -6.46 18.21
CA LYS A 45 -13.70 -6.63 19.62
C LYS A 45 -12.55 -5.72 20.05
N CYS A 46 -11.57 -5.50 19.18
CA CYS A 46 -10.39 -4.68 19.44
C CYS A 46 -10.47 -3.29 18.78
N GLY A 47 -11.28 -3.14 17.73
CA GLY A 47 -11.46 -1.87 17.02
C GLY A 47 -12.54 -0.95 17.61
N LYS A 48 -13.46 -1.47 18.42
CA LYS A 48 -14.51 -0.65 19.06
C LYS A 48 -13.90 0.30 20.09
N ILE A 49 -14.19 1.60 19.93
CA ILE A 49 -13.76 2.65 20.85
C ILE A 49 -14.99 3.23 21.58
N PRO A 50 -14.98 3.33 22.92
CA PRO A 50 -16.09 3.95 23.66
C PRO A 50 -16.35 5.39 23.19
N GLY A 51 -17.61 5.75 22.95
CA GLY A 51 -17.99 7.09 22.49
C GLY A 51 -17.72 7.37 20.99
N VAL A 52 -17.23 6.40 20.23
CA VAL A 52 -17.00 6.47 18.78
C VAL A 52 -17.90 5.45 18.09
N TYR A 53 -18.55 5.83 16.99
CA TYR A 53 -19.47 4.96 16.26
C TYR A 53 -18.72 3.88 15.46
N ALA A 54 -19.02 2.60 15.65
CA ALA A 54 -18.37 1.52 14.92
C ALA A 54 -19.07 1.23 13.58
N THR A 55 -18.30 1.37 12.52
CA THR A 55 -18.65 0.99 11.15
C THR A 55 -17.87 -0.26 10.76
N VAL A 56 -18.27 -0.87 9.64
CA VAL A 56 -17.63 -2.07 9.09
C VAL A 56 -17.18 -1.78 7.67
N ASP A 57 -16.30 -2.62 7.14
CA ASP A 57 -15.99 -2.67 5.71
C ASP A 57 -16.16 -4.09 5.16
N PHE A 58 -16.45 -4.18 3.86
CA PHE A 58 -16.51 -5.45 3.12
C PHE A 58 -16.73 -5.25 1.62
N GLY A 59 -16.24 -6.20 0.82
CA GLY A 59 -16.40 -6.25 -0.63
C GLY A 59 -17.59 -7.09 -1.11
N THR A 60 -17.65 -7.33 -2.42
CA THR A 60 -18.76 -8.04 -3.09
C THR A 60 -18.93 -9.49 -2.64
N GLY A 61 -17.82 -10.20 -2.37
CA GLY A 61 -17.79 -11.61 -1.99
C GLY A 61 -18.15 -11.92 -0.52
N ALA A 62 -18.37 -10.90 0.30
CA ALA A 62 -18.64 -11.07 1.73
C ALA A 62 -20.11 -11.42 2.03
N ASN A 63 -20.34 -12.06 3.18
CA ASN A 63 -21.69 -12.28 3.71
C ASN A 63 -22.21 -10.99 4.39
N MET A 64 -22.84 -10.12 3.58
CA MET A 64 -23.37 -8.83 4.01
C MET A 64 -24.25 -8.89 5.27
N ASN A 65 -25.14 -9.88 5.37
CA ASN A 65 -26.05 -9.99 6.51
C ASN A 65 -25.28 -10.26 7.80
N GLU A 66 -24.31 -11.18 7.76
CA GLU A 66 -23.47 -11.50 8.91
C GLU A 66 -22.65 -10.29 9.37
N ILE A 67 -22.10 -9.51 8.44
CA ILE A 67 -21.28 -8.35 8.76
C ILE A 67 -22.12 -7.19 9.33
N PHE A 68 -23.30 -6.91 8.78
CA PHE A 68 -24.19 -5.90 9.36
C PHE A 68 -24.82 -6.35 10.69
N GLU A 69 -25.10 -7.64 10.89
CA GLU A 69 -25.50 -8.13 12.22
C GLU A 69 -24.36 -8.01 13.23
N ALA A 70 -23.11 -8.22 12.82
CA ALA A 70 -21.95 -7.92 13.64
C ALA A 70 -21.87 -6.42 13.97
N GLN A 71 -22.10 -5.52 13.01
CA GLN A 71 -22.16 -4.08 13.29
C GLN A 71 -23.23 -3.77 14.34
N LYS A 72 -24.46 -4.27 14.18
CA LYS A 72 -25.57 -4.05 15.14
C LYS A 72 -25.29 -4.59 16.54
N LEU A 73 -24.49 -5.65 16.65
CA LEU A 73 -24.09 -6.18 17.96
C LEU A 73 -23.27 -5.16 18.76
N PHE A 74 -22.41 -4.39 18.08
CA PHE A 74 -21.56 -3.37 18.70
C PHE A 74 -22.19 -1.97 18.68
N GLU A 75 -23.12 -1.72 17.75
CA GLU A 75 -23.93 -0.51 17.62
C GLU A 75 -25.42 -0.85 17.51
N PRO A 76 -26.10 -1.14 18.64
CA PRO A 76 -27.52 -1.54 18.62
C PRO A 76 -28.47 -0.47 18.08
N ARG A 77 -27.99 0.77 17.95
CA ARG A 77 -28.74 1.92 17.42
C ARG A 77 -27.82 2.71 16.49
N GLY A 78 -28.41 3.30 15.46
CA GLY A 78 -27.69 4.11 14.48
C GLY A 78 -27.77 3.50 13.07
N PRO A 79 -27.14 4.15 12.08
CA PRO A 79 -27.16 3.69 10.69
C PRO A 79 -26.26 2.45 10.47
N LEU A 80 -26.67 1.57 9.57
CA LEU A 80 -25.73 0.63 8.97
C LEU A 80 -24.76 1.40 8.09
N VAL A 81 -23.46 1.11 8.19
CA VAL A 81 -22.43 1.83 7.44
C VAL A 81 -21.37 0.85 6.97
N ASN A 82 -21.22 0.73 5.65
CA ASN A 82 -20.05 0.14 5.02
C ASN A 82 -19.08 1.27 4.62
N SER A 83 -18.03 1.46 5.40
CA SER A 83 -17.06 2.55 5.23
C SER A 83 -16.03 2.27 4.13
N GLU A 84 -15.87 1.02 3.70
CA GLU A 84 -15.03 0.66 2.55
C GLU A 84 -15.68 -0.49 1.75
N PHE A 85 -16.54 -0.12 0.81
CA PHE A 85 -17.08 -1.06 -0.15
C PHE A 85 -16.12 -1.23 -1.31
N TYR A 86 -15.43 -2.37 -1.34
CA TYR A 86 -14.38 -2.67 -2.32
C TYR A 86 -14.93 -2.83 -3.74
N THR A 87 -14.73 -1.82 -4.60
CA THR A 87 -15.18 -1.81 -6.01
C THR A 87 -14.24 -2.56 -6.96
N GLY A 88 -13.06 -2.90 -6.45
CA GLY A 88 -11.95 -3.55 -7.10
C GLY A 88 -10.95 -3.97 -6.02
N TRP A 89 -9.65 -4.07 -6.34
CA TRP A 89 -8.64 -4.46 -5.35
C TRP A 89 -7.24 -3.94 -5.71
N LEU A 90 -6.36 -3.90 -4.70
CA LEU A 90 -4.95 -3.56 -4.89
C LEU A 90 -4.21 -4.65 -5.69
N GLY A 91 -3.13 -4.26 -6.37
CA GLY A 91 -2.24 -5.15 -7.10
C GLY A 91 -0.85 -5.24 -6.45
N HIS A 92 -0.04 -6.20 -6.92
CA HIS A 92 1.38 -6.31 -6.59
C HIS A 92 2.19 -6.51 -7.86
N TRP A 93 3.46 -6.12 -7.87
CA TRP A 93 4.36 -6.43 -8.98
C TRP A 93 4.44 -7.95 -9.23
N GLY A 94 4.52 -8.34 -10.50
CA GLY A 94 4.59 -9.76 -10.88
C GLY A 94 3.29 -10.56 -10.74
N VAL A 95 2.21 -9.96 -10.22
CA VAL A 95 0.88 -10.58 -10.07
C VAL A 95 -0.08 -10.06 -11.14
N PRO A 96 -0.99 -10.90 -11.69
CA PRO A 96 -2.03 -10.44 -12.60
C PRO A 96 -2.86 -9.31 -12.00
N HIS A 97 -3.28 -8.36 -12.83
CA HIS A 97 -4.15 -7.26 -12.42
C HIS A 97 -5.47 -7.80 -11.85
N THR A 98 -5.86 -7.32 -10.67
CA THR A 98 -7.07 -7.78 -9.98
C THR A 98 -8.27 -6.97 -10.44
N MET A 99 -9.36 -7.65 -10.77
CA MET A 99 -10.61 -7.03 -11.24
C MET A 99 -11.80 -7.60 -10.46
N VAL A 100 -12.83 -6.78 -10.28
CA VAL A 100 -14.12 -7.14 -9.68
C VAL A 100 -15.22 -6.77 -10.66
N SER A 101 -16.18 -7.68 -10.86
CA SER A 101 -17.28 -7.49 -11.81
C SER A 101 -18.12 -6.25 -11.51
N SER A 102 -18.40 -5.46 -12.54
CA SER A 102 -19.36 -4.34 -12.49
C SER A 102 -20.75 -4.80 -12.01
N GLU A 103 -21.18 -6.01 -12.38
CA GLU A 103 -22.47 -6.59 -11.97
C GLU A 103 -22.49 -6.90 -10.48
N ASP A 104 -21.43 -7.51 -9.95
CA ASP A 104 -21.31 -7.83 -8.53
C ASP A 104 -21.31 -6.55 -7.67
N VAL A 105 -20.58 -5.53 -8.16
CA VAL A 105 -20.53 -4.22 -7.50
C VAL A 105 -21.91 -3.56 -7.48
N ALA A 106 -22.61 -3.53 -8.62
CA ALA A 106 -23.95 -2.95 -8.72
C ALA A 106 -24.97 -3.70 -7.85
N THR A 107 -24.94 -5.04 -7.88
CA THR A 107 -25.85 -5.88 -7.10
C THR A 107 -25.64 -5.67 -5.60
N ARG A 108 -24.38 -5.66 -5.14
CA ARG A 108 -24.08 -5.47 -3.73
C ARG A 108 -24.42 -4.05 -3.26
N LEU A 109 -24.15 -3.03 -4.07
CA LEU A 109 -24.54 -1.65 -3.78
C LEU A 109 -26.05 -1.51 -3.64
N ASP A 110 -26.83 -2.06 -4.57
CA ASP A 110 -28.30 -2.00 -4.55
C ASP A 110 -28.85 -2.65 -3.26
N ALA A 111 -28.29 -3.81 -2.89
CA ALA A 111 -28.68 -4.51 -1.67
C ALA A 111 -28.39 -3.70 -0.39
N MET A 112 -27.24 -3.01 -0.32
CA MET A 112 -26.91 -2.16 0.82
C MET A 112 -27.82 -0.93 0.91
N LEU A 113 -28.07 -0.25 -0.21
CA LEU A 113 -28.94 0.94 -0.24
C LEU A 113 -30.40 0.58 0.06
N ALA A 114 -30.90 -0.58 -0.37
CA ALA A 114 -32.23 -1.09 -0.02
C ALA A 114 -32.42 -1.31 1.49
N LEU A 115 -31.33 -1.56 2.23
CA LEU A 115 -31.31 -1.67 3.69
C LEU A 115 -31.17 -0.31 4.40
N ASN A 116 -31.20 0.79 3.64
CA ASN A 116 -30.94 2.14 4.14
C ASN A 116 -29.54 2.27 4.80
N ALA A 117 -28.58 1.46 4.35
CA ALA A 117 -27.19 1.55 4.78
C ALA A 117 -26.49 2.72 4.06
N SER A 118 -25.60 3.41 4.78
CA SER A 118 -24.65 4.34 4.17
C SER A 118 -23.44 3.57 3.65
N VAL A 119 -22.91 3.98 2.50
CA VAL A 119 -21.83 3.27 1.80
C VAL A 119 -20.80 4.26 1.29
N ASN A 120 -19.52 3.98 1.52
CA ASN A 120 -18.41 4.63 0.85
C ASN A 120 -17.72 3.64 -0.10
N MET A 121 -17.46 4.06 -1.35
CA MET A 121 -16.87 3.19 -2.38
C MET A 121 -15.35 3.30 -2.35
N TYR A 122 -14.69 2.20 -2.01
CA TYR A 122 -13.24 2.11 -1.93
C TYR A 122 -12.71 1.27 -3.11
N MET A 123 -12.03 1.81 -4.11
CA MET A 123 -11.90 3.22 -4.45
C MET A 123 -12.93 3.61 -5.51
N PHE A 124 -13.55 4.78 -5.39
CA PHE A 124 -14.32 5.35 -6.51
C PHE A 124 -13.40 5.80 -7.66
N HIS A 125 -12.25 6.35 -7.30
CA HIS A 125 -11.13 6.67 -8.18
C HIS A 125 -9.85 6.40 -7.39
N GLY A 126 -9.00 5.51 -7.87
CA GLY A 126 -7.76 5.18 -7.18
C GLY A 126 -6.59 6.07 -7.58
N GLY A 127 -6.33 6.21 -8.89
CA GLY A 127 -5.29 7.10 -9.42
C GLY A 127 -3.89 6.47 -9.42
N THR A 128 -2.88 7.21 -8.95
CA THR A 128 -1.46 6.82 -9.09
C THR A 128 -0.67 7.09 -7.80
N SER A 129 0.15 6.11 -7.41
CA SER A 129 1.18 6.28 -6.38
C SER A 129 2.46 6.85 -6.99
N PHE A 130 2.50 8.17 -7.22
CA PHE A 130 3.64 8.85 -7.84
C PHE A 130 4.91 8.80 -6.99
N GLY A 131 6.07 8.84 -7.66
CA GLY A 131 7.36 8.85 -6.98
C GLY A 131 7.57 7.60 -6.14
N LEU A 132 7.76 7.77 -4.83
CA LEU A 132 8.10 6.70 -3.89
C LEU A 132 7.02 6.56 -2.80
N THR A 133 5.75 6.73 -3.16
CA THR A 133 4.62 6.68 -2.22
C THR A 133 3.89 5.35 -2.21
N ALA A 134 4.20 4.43 -3.13
CA ALA A 134 3.61 3.10 -3.13
C ALA A 134 3.98 2.35 -1.84
N GLY A 135 3.00 1.67 -1.26
CA GLY A 135 3.19 0.79 -0.11
C GLY A 135 3.61 -0.62 -0.51
N ALA A 136 3.64 -1.49 0.48
CA ALA A 136 3.84 -2.92 0.30
C ALA A 136 2.97 -3.72 1.28
N ASN A 137 2.88 -5.01 1.03
CA ASN A 137 2.21 -5.98 1.89
C ASN A 137 3.19 -7.09 2.31
N LYS A 138 2.88 -7.73 3.43
CA LYS A 138 3.56 -8.95 3.86
C LYS A 138 2.64 -10.15 3.61
N GLY A 139 2.83 -10.81 2.47
CA GLY A 139 2.20 -12.09 2.16
C GLY A 139 3.02 -13.26 2.70
N ARG A 140 3.20 -14.31 1.89
CA ARG A 140 4.22 -15.33 2.16
C ARG A 140 5.62 -14.70 2.18
N THR A 141 5.84 -13.77 1.25
CA THR A 141 7.05 -12.97 1.09
C THR A 141 6.65 -11.49 1.06
N TYR A 142 7.65 -10.60 1.00
CA TYR A 142 7.43 -9.18 0.75
C TYR A 142 6.80 -8.97 -0.64
N GLN A 143 5.79 -8.10 -0.75
CA GLN A 143 5.07 -7.83 -2.00
C GLN A 143 4.92 -6.31 -2.19
N ALA A 144 5.65 -5.73 -3.13
CA ALA A 144 5.56 -4.31 -3.44
C ALA A 144 4.31 -3.99 -4.27
N CYS A 145 3.59 -2.93 -3.92
CA CYS A 145 2.49 -2.43 -4.74
C CYS A 145 3.04 -1.71 -5.99
N PRO A 146 2.35 -1.80 -7.14
CA PRO A 146 2.75 -1.07 -8.34
C PRO A 146 2.48 0.43 -8.21
N THR A 147 3.06 1.20 -9.14
CA THR A 147 2.82 2.65 -9.25
C THR A 147 1.36 2.96 -9.56
N SER A 148 0.74 2.17 -10.46
CA SER A 148 -0.68 2.32 -10.77
C SER A 148 -1.52 1.96 -9.54
N TYR A 149 -2.42 2.87 -9.17
CA TYR A 149 -3.47 2.60 -8.19
C TYR A 149 -4.84 2.65 -8.87
N ASP A 150 -4.93 2.20 -10.13
CA ASP A 150 -6.18 2.13 -10.90
C ASP A 150 -7.30 1.42 -10.11
N TYR A 151 -6.92 0.36 -9.39
CA TYR A 151 -7.77 -0.41 -8.48
C TYR A 151 -8.90 -1.17 -9.18
N ASP A 152 -9.02 -1.13 -10.52
CA ASP A 152 -10.26 -1.47 -11.23
C ASP A 152 -11.44 -0.64 -10.68
N ALA A 153 -11.16 0.63 -10.37
CA ALA A 153 -12.14 1.56 -9.82
C ALA A 153 -13.20 1.98 -10.85
N PRO A 154 -14.35 2.52 -10.41
CA PRO A 154 -15.35 3.12 -11.29
C PRO A 154 -14.77 4.16 -12.25
N LEU A 155 -13.82 4.99 -11.78
CA LEU A 155 -13.00 5.83 -12.65
C LEU A 155 -11.61 5.20 -12.78
N SER A 156 -11.11 5.08 -14.02
CA SER A 156 -9.76 4.56 -14.28
C SER A 156 -8.68 5.42 -13.62
N GLU A 157 -7.43 4.96 -13.62
CA GLU A 157 -6.26 5.73 -13.18
C GLU A 157 -6.19 7.12 -13.82
N ALA A 158 -6.59 7.25 -15.09
CA ALA A 158 -6.60 8.53 -15.81
C ALA A 158 -7.89 9.35 -15.61
N GLY A 159 -8.81 8.88 -14.76
CA GLY A 159 -10.09 9.54 -14.45
C GLY A 159 -11.20 9.26 -15.47
N ASP A 160 -11.03 8.29 -16.36
CA ASP A 160 -12.01 7.98 -17.40
C ASP A 160 -13.19 7.18 -16.79
N PRO A 161 -14.46 7.57 -17.02
CA PRO A 161 -15.62 6.82 -16.55
C PRO A 161 -15.73 5.44 -17.21
N THR A 162 -15.69 4.37 -16.40
CA THR A 162 -15.78 3.00 -16.90
C THR A 162 -17.22 2.49 -16.97
N GLU A 163 -17.44 1.28 -17.51
CA GLU A 163 -18.73 0.59 -17.39
C GLU A 163 -19.22 0.53 -15.93
N LYS A 164 -18.28 0.29 -14.99
CA LYS A 164 -18.54 0.22 -13.56
C LYS A 164 -19.11 1.52 -13.00
N TYR A 165 -18.61 2.67 -13.46
CA TYR A 165 -19.18 3.98 -13.14
C TYR A 165 -20.66 4.08 -13.55
N PHE A 166 -20.99 3.66 -14.77
CA PHE A 166 -22.37 3.79 -15.27
C PHE A 166 -23.35 2.85 -14.57
N VAL A 167 -22.95 1.63 -14.24
CA VAL A 167 -23.83 0.72 -13.47
C VAL A 167 -24.04 1.21 -12.04
N ILE A 168 -23.01 1.74 -11.38
CA ILE A 168 -23.13 2.37 -10.06
C ILE A 168 -24.09 3.55 -10.12
N ARG A 169 -23.90 4.47 -11.08
CA ARG A 169 -24.79 5.62 -11.31
C ARG A 169 -26.25 5.18 -11.53
N ASN A 170 -26.45 4.07 -12.23
CA ASN A 170 -27.77 3.48 -12.48
C ASN A 170 -28.41 2.84 -11.24
N VAL A 171 -27.63 2.39 -10.26
CA VAL A 171 -28.14 1.95 -8.96
C VAL A 171 -28.50 3.17 -8.11
N THR A 172 -27.59 4.15 -8.01
CA THR A 172 -27.82 5.37 -7.21
C THR A 172 -29.10 6.11 -7.60
N LYS A 173 -29.43 6.21 -8.90
CA LYS A 173 -30.65 6.89 -9.37
C LYS A 173 -31.96 6.26 -8.87
N LYS A 174 -31.93 5.02 -8.38
CA LYS A 174 -33.10 4.36 -7.77
C LYS A 174 -33.43 4.94 -6.39
N TYR A 175 -32.44 5.49 -5.68
CA TYR A 175 -32.55 5.94 -4.30
C TYR A 175 -32.44 7.45 -4.13
N LEU A 176 -31.70 8.12 -5.01
CA LEU A 176 -31.44 9.56 -4.93
C LEU A 176 -31.53 10.22 -6.31
N PRO A 177 -31.99 11.49 -6.41
CA PRO A 177 -31.94 12.23 -7.66
C PRO A 177 -30.49 12.45 -8.07
N LEU A 178 -30.20 12.22 -9.36
CA LEU A 178 -28.89 12.51 -9.91
C LEU A 178 -28.76 13.99 -10.28
N PRO A 179 -27.56 14.58 -10.20
CA PRO A 179 -27.33 15.93 -10.69
C PRO A 179 -27.65 16.02 -12.18
N ALA A 180 -28.16 17.19 -12.59
CA ALA A 180 -28.39 17.50 -14.00
C ALA A 180 -27.07 17.69 -14.74
N GLY A 181 -27.08 17.47 -16.06
CA GLY A 181 -25.91 17.56 -16.92
C GLY A 181 -25.39 16.21 -17.38
N GLU A 182 -24.45 16.27 -18.31
CA GLU A 182 -23.79 15.10 -18.87
C GLU A 182 -22.56 14.71 -18.03
N VAL A 183 -22.21 13.44 -18.09
CA VAL A 183 -20.96 12.95 -17.49
C VAL A 183 -19.81 13.52 -18.33
N PRO A 184 -18.79 14.14 -17.71
CA PRO A 184 -17.62 14.61 -18.45
C PRO A 184 -17.00 13.47 -19.27
N PRO A 185 -16.61 13.71 -20.53
CA PRO A 185 -15.99 12.68 -21.36
C PRO A 185 -14.56 12.39 -20.87
N ASP A 186 -14.02 11.28 -21.34
CA ASP A 186 -12.62 10.91 -21.18
C ASP A 186 -11.68 12.05 -21.58
N THR A 187 -10.58 12.18 -20.85
CA THR A 187 -9.55 13.18 -21.20
C THR A 187 -8.83 12.77 -22.50
N PRO A 188 -8.49 13.70 -23.41
CA PRO A 188 -7.76 13.36 -24.63
C PRO A 188 -6.41 12.69 -24.31
N LYS A 189 -6.14 11.54 -24.92
CA LYS A 189 -4.86 10.83 -24.80
C LYS A 189 -4.03 11.00 -26.07
N SER A 190 -2.73 11.17 -25.92
CA SER A 190 -1.80 11.39 -27.05
C SER A 190 -0.65 10.40 -27.02
N ALA A 191 -0.38 9.76 -28.16
CA ALA A 191 0.80 8.93 -28.35
C ALA A 191 1.92 9.78 -28.97
N TYR A 192 2.75 10.42 -28.13
CA TYR A 192 3.84 11.31 -28.57
C TYR A 192 4.94 10.63 -29.40
N GLY A 193 4.96 9.29 -29.43
CA GLY A 193 5.92 8.51 -30.19
C GLY A 193 7.16 8.17 -29.39
N LYS A 194 8.26 7.88 -30.10
CA LYS A 194 9.50 7.38 -29.52
C LYS A 194 10.44 8.53 -29.17
N VAL A 195 11.02 8.49 -27.97
CA VAL A 195 12.09 9.40 -27.53
C VAL A 195 13.38 8.59 -27.44
N ALA A 196 14.44 9.02 -28.14
CA ALA A 196 15.75 8.39 -28.04
C ALA A 196 16.47 8.88 -26.78
N LEU A 197 17.01 7.94 -25.99
CA LEU A 197 17.78 8.23 -24.77
C LEU A 197 19.26 7.93 -25.01
N ALA A 198 20.14 8.72 -24.42
CA ALA A 198 21.58 8.49 -24.38
C ALA A 198 22.03 8.34 -22.92
N SER A 199 22.93 7.37 -22.67
CA SER A 199 23.54 7.21 -21.34
C SER A 199 24.54 8.33 -21.09
N HIS A 200 24.50 8.90 -19.88
CA HIS A 200 25.42 9.97 -19.47
C HIS A 200 26.27 9.54 -18.28
N TRP A 201 25.62 9.17 -17.17
CA TRP A 201 26.30 8.77 -15.94
C TRP A 201 25.74 7.47 -15.38
N THR A 202 26.61 6.69 -14.74
CA THR A 202 26.21 5.60 -13.84
C THR A 202 26.05 6.13 -12.41
N ILE A 203 25.31 5.41 -11.57
CA ILE A 203 25.18 5.76 -10.15
C ILE A 203 26.57 5.81 -9.46
N MET A 204 27.51 4.94 -9.85
CA MET A 204 28.86 4.92 -9.28
C MET A 204 29.65 6.19 -9.63
N GLN A 205 29.39 6.79 -10.79
CA GLN A 205 30.01 8.04 -11.22
C GLN A 205 29.46 9.26 -10.47
N LEU A 206 28.40 9.11 -9.68
CA LEU A 206 27.87 10.15 -8.80
C LEU A 206 28.63 10.23 -7.47
N ASN A 207 29.66 9.41 -7.27
CA ASN A 207 30.52 9.48 -6.09
C ASN A 207 31.15 10.88 -5.96
N GLY A 208 31.03 11.49 -4.78
CA GLY A 208 31.45 12.88 -4.53
C GLY A 208 30.40 13.96 -4.85
N VAL A 209 29.31 13.63 -5.54
CA VAL A 209 28.12 14.50 -5.69
C VAL A 209 27.09 14.18 -4.61
N LEU A 210 26.93 12.89 -4.28
CA LEU A 210 26.02 12.43 -3.24
C LEU A 210 26.62 12.65 -1.84
N GLN A 211 25.75 12.98 -0.88
CA GLN A 211 26.15 13.00 0.52
C GLN A 211 26.53 11.59 0.96
N SER A 212 27.68 11.44 1.60
CA SER A 212 28.20 10.15 2.08
C SER A 212 28.59 10.21 3.55
N THR A 213 28.58 9.05 4.19
CA THR A 213 29.04 8.87 5.57
C THR A 213 29.79 7.55 5.67
N MET A 214 30.81 7.53 6.52
CA MET A 214 31.62 6.33 6.79
C MET A 214 31.21 5.74 8.13
N GLN A 215 30.84 4.47 8.13
CA GLN A 215 30.45 3.74 9.32
C GLN A 215 31.08 2.36 9.36
N LYS A 216 31.24 1.83 10.57
CA LYS A 216 31.77 0.47 10.77
C LYS A 216 30.80 -0.60 10.26
N TRP A 217 29.50 -0.33 10.37
CA TRP A 217 28.43 -1.23 9.96
C TRP A 217 27.48 -0.47 9.03
N PRO A 218 26.79 -1.16 8.10
CA PRO A 218 25.77 -0.54 7.27
C PRO A 218 24.69 0.11 8.14
N LEU A 219 24.34 1.35 7.84
CA LEU A 219 23.20 2.06 8.46
C LEU A 219 21.92 1.76 7.69
N THR A 220 20.77 1.80 8.35
CA THR A 220 19.47 1.80 7.67
C THR A 220 19.21 3.14 6.98
N PHE A 221 18.24 3.15 6.07
CA PHE A 221 17.67 4.35 5.45
C PHE A 221 17.20 5.35 6.52
N GLU A 222 16.54 4.89 7.58
CA GLU A 222 16.08 5.72 8.69
C GLU A 222 17.24 6.38 9.45
N GLU A 223 18.32 5.64 9.72
CA GLU A 223 19.53 6.17 10.36
C GLU A 223 20.25 7.21 9.47
N LEU A 224 20.10 7.08 8.16
CA LEU A 224 20.59 8.03 7.16
C LEU A 224 19.66 9.23 6.94
N ASN A 225 18.50 9.29 7.63
CA ASN A 225 17.42 10.24 7.37
C ASN A 225 16.93 10.24 5.91
N MET A 226 16.95 9.07 5.27
CA MET A 226 16.42 8.86 3.92
C MET A 226 15.11 8.08 4.00
N PRO A 227 13.95 8.72 3.76
CA PRO A 227 12.67 8.02 3.90
C PRO A 227 12.50 6.93 2.83
N ASN A 228 12.80 7.17 1.56
CA ASN A 228 12.70 6.15 0.50
C ASN A 228 13.76 6.43 -0.58
N GLY A 229 13.91 5.49 -1.52
CA GLY A 229 14.70 5.69 -2.74
C GLY A 229 15.84 4.71 -2.83
N ILE A 230 17.05 5.23 -3.06
CA ILE A 230 18.24 4.44 -3.33
C ILE A 230 19.36 4.86 -2.38
N VAL A 231 20.03 3.89 -1.76
CA VAL A 231 21.27 4.08 -0.99
C VAL A 231 22.35 3.18 -1.59
N VAL A 232 23.57 3.70 -1.69
CA VAL A 232 24.74 2.94 -2.14
C VAL A 232 25.61 2.61 -0.94
N TYR A 233 25.77 1.32 -0.66
CA TYR A 233 26.69 0.80 0.34
C TYR A 233 27.97 0.33 -0.34
N GLU A 234 29.12 0.75 0.17
CA GLU A 234 30.40 0.41 -0.44
C GLU A 234 31.42 -0.01 0.62
N THR A 235 32.22 -1.03 0.30
CA THR A 235 33.32 -1.48 1.14
C THR A 235 34.46 -2.06 0.31
N ILE A 236 35.67 -2.05 0.88
CA ILE A 236 36.85 -2.69 0.29
C ILE A 236 37.09 -4.01 1.04
N LEU A 237 37.17 -5.11 0.30
CA LEU A 237 37.42 -6.43 0.89
C LEU A 237 38.88 -6.54 1.32
N ASN A 238 39.17 -6.43 2.61
CA ASN A 238 40.55 -6.43 3.13
C ASN A 238 41.08 -7.83 3.55
N PHE A 239 40.43 -8.90 3.09
CA PHE A 239 40.81 -10.28 3.40
C PHE A 239 40.58 -11.22 2.22
N THR A 240 41.24 -12.38 2.23
CA THR A 240 41.11 -13.39 1.18
C THR A 240 39.91 -14.30 1.45
N VAL A 241 39.11 -14.56 0.41
CA VAL A 241 37.98 -15.51 0.42
C VAL A 241 38.25 -16.67 -0.55
N ARG A 242 37.43 -17.73 -0.47
CA ARG A 242 37.40 -18.77 -1.51
C ARG A 242 36.79 -18.21 -2.78
N ASP A 243 37.17 -18.73 -3.94
CA ASP A 243 36.65 -18.28 -5.23
C ASP A 243 35.97 -19.45 -5.96
N PRO A 244 34.64 -19.42 -6.18
CA PRO A 244 33.71 -18.36 -5.74
C PRO A 244 33.44 -18.41 -4.22
N SER A 245 32.97 -17.27 -3.69
CA SER A 245 32.44 -17.12 -2.32
C SER A 245 30.95 -16.77 -2.37
N VAL A 246 30.26 -16.80 -1.23
CA VAL A 246 28.85 -16.39 -1.12
C VAL A 246 28.79 -15.10 -0.32
N LEU A 247 28.18 -14.07 -0.90
CA LEU A 247 27.78 -12.85 -0.21
C LEU A 247 26.34 -13.02 0.29
N SER A 248 26.18 -13.10 1.61
CA SER A 248 24.86 -13.26 2.26
C SER A 248 24.32 -11.91 2.72
N LEU A 249 23.10 -11.56 2.28
CA LEU A 249 22.40 -10.31 2.53
C LEU A 249 21.00 -10.58 3.13
N ASN A 250 20.96 -11.32 4.24
CA ASN A 250 19.71 -11.81 4.85
C ASN A 250 18.71 -10.71 5.21
N ASP A 251 19.19 -9.49 5.46
CA ASP A 251 18.39 -8.35 5.89
C ASP A 251 18.24 -7.28 4.79
N VAL A 252 18.45 -7.62 3.51
CA VAL A 252 18.23 -6.67 2.41
C VAL A 252 16.77 -6.22 2.34
N ALA A 253 16.56 -4.90 2.33
CA ALA A 253 15.25 -4.26 2.38
C ALA A 253 15.16 -3.15 1.31
N ASP A 254 14.77 -3.42 0.06
CA ASP A 254 14.16 -4.68 -0.42
C ASP A 254 14.92 -5.33 -1.56
N ARG A 255 15.64 -4.54 -2.37
CA ARG A 255 16.36 -5.05 -3.54
C ARG A 255 17.77 -4.49 -3.59
N GLY A 256 18.77 -5.36 -3.66
CA GLY A 256 20.18 -4.99 -3.69
C GLY A 256 20.82 -5.38 -5.02
N TYR A 257 21.38 -4.43 -5.76
CA TYR A 257 22.16 -4.68 -6.98
C TYR A 257 23.65 -4.68 -6.62
N ILE A 258 24.32 -5.81 -6.80
CA ILE A 258 25.70 -6.04 -6.35
C ILE A 258 26.68 -5.82 -7.50
N PHE A 259 27.75 -5.08 -7.22
CA PHE A 259 28.85 -4.81 -8.12
C PHE A 259 30.19 -5.12 -7.46
N VAL A 260 31.15 -5.63 -8.24
CA VAL A 260 32.55 -5.84 -7.82
C VAL A 260 33.45 -5.04 -8.76
N ASP A 261 34.19 -4.08 -8.22
CA ASP A 261 34.98 -3.08 -8.97
C ASP A 261 34.17 -2.41 -10.12
N GLY A 262 32.87 -2.17 -9.87
CA GLY A 262 31.96 -1.55 -10.83
C GLY A 262 31.32 -2.51 -11.85
N GLU A 263 31.71 -3.78 -11.87
CA GLU A 263 31.11 -4.80 -12.73
C GLU A 263 29.94 -5.49 -12.03
N TYR A 264 28.81 -5.66 -12.73
CA TYR A 264 27.60 -6.27 -12.15
C TYR A 264 27.83 -7.75 -11.80
N ALA A 265 27.55 -8.12 -10.55
CA ALA A 265 27.77 -9.47 -10.02
C ALA A 265 26.48 -10.22 -9.69
N GLY A 266 25.37 -9.51 -9.41
CA GLY A 266 24.10 -10.16 -9.11
C GLY A 266 23.08 -9.25 -8.45
N VAL A 267 21.94 -9.84 -8.06
CA VAL A 267 20.85 -9.13 -7.39
C VAL A 267 20.30 -9.94 -6.24
N ALA A 268 20.22 -9.32 -5.07
CA ALA A 268 19.48 -9.83 -3.92
C ALA A 268 18.06 -9.24 -3.94
N SER A 269 17.08 -10.04 -3.54
CA SER A 269 15.66 -9.68 -3.60
C SER A 269 14.92 -10.24 -2.40
N ARG A 270 14.32 -9.35 -1.61
CA ARG A 270 13.44 -9.69 -0.50
C ARG A 270 12.15 -10.35 -0.97
N GLU A 271 11.58 -9.89 -2.08
CA GLU A 271 10.37 -10.47 -2.68
C GLU A 271 10.62 -11.91 -3.17
N GLY A 272 11.77 -12.14 -3.80
CA GLY A 272 12.18 -13.43 -4.35
C GLY A 272 12.85 -14.38 -3.34
N GLU A 273 13.04 -13.94 -2.09
CA GLU A 273 13.81 -14.66 -1.06
C GLU A 273 15.24 -15.03 -1.52
N ILE A 274 15.87 -14.13 -2.29
CA ILE A 274 17.23 -14.31 -2.82
C ILE A 274 18.18 -13.47 -1.97
N PHE A 275 18.85 -14.12 -1.02
CA PHE A 275 19.74 -13.46 -0.07
C PHE A 275 21.21 -13.86 -0.22
N ASP A 276 21.48 -15.00 -0.87
CA ASP A 276 22.83 -15.54 -1.05
C ASP A 276 23.27 -15.40 -2.50
N ILE A 277 24.28 -14.56 -2.73
CA ILE A 277 24.78 -14.25 -4.08
C ILE A 277 26.18 -14.83 -4.25
N PRO A 278 26.41 -15.74 -5.21
CA PRO A 278 27.76 -16.21 -5.51
C PRO A 278 28.56 -15.06 -6.14
N VAL A 279 29.73 -14.75 -5.57
CA VAL A 279 30.62 -13.68 -6.04
C VAL A 279 32.06 -14.17 -6.15
N SER A 280 32.73 -13.74 -7.21
CA SER A 280 34.18 -13.89 -7.41
C SER A 280 34.86 -12.58 -7.05
N VAL A 281 35.47 -12.52 -5.87
CA VAL A 281 36.09 -11.30 -5.33
C VAL A 281 37.43 -11.63 -4.65
N ARG A 282 38.38 -10.71 -4.74
CA ARG A 282 39.73 -10.82 -4.19
C ARG A 282 39.99 -9.71 -3.18
N SER A 283 40.97 -9.95 -2.30
CA SER A 283 41.44 -8.92 -1.37
C SER A 283 41.88 -7.67 -2.14
N GLY A 284 41.44 -6.49 -1.68
CA GLY A 284 41.68 -5.18 -2.29
C GLY A 284 40.61 -4.71 -3.27
N GLN A 285 39.64 -5.56 -3.65
CA GLN A 285 38.54 -5.16 -4.54
C GLN A 285 37.41 -4.46 -3.77
N THR A 286 36.69 -3.60 -4.48
CA THR A 286 35.54 -2.87 -3.96
C THR A 286 34.25 -3.66 -4.23
N ILE A 287 33.42 -3.81 -3.20
CA ILE A 287 32.06 -4.31 -3.33
C ILE A 287 31.12 -3.13 -3.11
N SER A 288 30.26 -2.86 -4.10
CA SER A 288 29.21 -1.86 -4.00
C SER A 288 27.84 -2.53 -4.11
N ILE A 289 26.91 -2.13 -3.26
CA ILE A 289 25.53 -2.63 -3.23
C ILE A 289 24.61 -1.42 -3.34
N ILE A 290 23.89 -1.31 -4.46
CA ILE A 290 22.84 -0.32 -4.63
C ILE A 290 21.57 -0.91 -4.05
N VAL A 291 21.06 -0.36 -2.95
CA VAL A 291 19.84 -0.83 -2.31
C VAL A 291 18.69 0.09 -2.68
N GLU A 292 17.61 -0.50 -3.19
CA GLU A 292 16.36 0.14 -3.53
C GLU A 292 15.30 -0.21 -2.48
N SER A 293 14.70 0.83 -1.89
CA SER A 293 13.50 0.72 -1.07
C SER A 293 12.29 0.63 -1.99
N GLN A 294 11.58 -0.50 -1.98
CA GLN A 294 10.46 -0.76 -2.89
C GLN A 294 9.09 -0.46 -2.25
N GLY A 295 9.07 0.32 -1.16
CA GLY A 295 7.88 0.63 -0.37
C GLY A 295 7.90 -0.03 1.01
N ARG A 296 7.35 0.62 2.03
CA ARG A 296 7.21 0.00 3.37
C ARG A 296 5.93 -0.80 3.46
N ILE A 297 5.97 -1.89 4.24
CA ILE A 297 4.77 -2.65 4.57
C ILE A 297 3.75 -1.72 5.25
N SER A 298 2.54 -1.69 4.69
CA SER A 298 1.49 -0.73 5.05
C SER A 298 0.33 -1.34 5.85
N VAL A 299 0.30 -2.67 5.99
CA VAL A 299 -0.79 -3.38 6.68
C VAL A 299 -0.26 -4.56 7.50
N GLY A 300 -0.93 -4.81 8.64
CA GLY A 300 -0.72 -6.00 9.46
C GLY A 300 0.60 -6.01 10.23
N SER A 301 1.19 -7.20 10.37
CA SER A 301 2.45 -7.37 11.11
C SER A 301 3.66 -6.97 10.26
N GLY A 302 4.65 -6.33 10.88
CA GLY A 302 5.89 -5.95 10.19
C GLY A 302 5.86 -4.56 9.55
N ILE A 303 4.90 -3.70 9.93
CA ILE A 303 4.86 -2.28 9.50
C ILE A 303 6.04 -1.44 10.01
N ASN A 304 6.75 -1.90 11.05
CA ASN A 304 8.05 -1.35 11.46
C ASN A 304 9.15 -1.87 10.53
N ASP A 305 9.06 -1.46 9.27
CA ASP A 305 9.80 -2.01 8.14
C ASP A 305 10.98 -1.09 7.77
N PHE A 306 12.08 -1.20 8.52
CA PHE A 306 13.33 -0.50 8.20
C PHE A 306 13.81 -0.87 6.79
N LYS A 307 14.46 0.09 6.13
CA LYS A 307 15.03 -0.09 4.80
C LYS A 307 16.55 0.02 4.83
#